data_AF-A0A438ET08-F1
#
_entry.id   AF-A0A438ET08-F1
#
_cell.length_a   1.000
_cell.length_b   1.000
_cell.length_c   1.000
_cell.angle_alpha   90.00
_cell.angle_beta   90.00
_cell.angle_gamma   90.00
#
_symmetry.space_group_name_H-M   'P 1'
#
loop_
_entity.id
_entity.type
_entity.pdbx_description
1 polymer ?
#
loop_
_entity_poly.entity_id
_entity_poly.type
_entity_poly.pdbx_seq_one_letter_code
_entity_poly.pdbx_strand_id
1 'polypeptide(L)'
;MAHNSELMIDPRSGFCKSNSIFYSKRRPLSLPQNEFIDVATFISSRPHQGKTAFIDAATGRRLTFTDVWRAVDSVSSCLSELGIRKGDVILLLTPNSIFFPIVCLSVLSLGAVVTTTNPLNTPREIGKQIVDSKPVLVFTTQSLAPKLTGSNLPIVLMGEHGDYHAGAEVVGSLDEMIRKEPNGKRVGERVNQEDAATLLYSSGTTGESKGWCRRTETSSPWFRAS
;
A
#
# COMPACT_ATOMS: atom_id res chain seq x y z
N MET A 1 34.94 20.24 18.05
CA MET A 1 33.80 21.18 18.05
C MET A 1 33.64 21.71 16.64
N ALA A 2 32.77 21.09 15.83
CA ALA A 2 32.54 21.52 14.45
C ALA A 2 31.47 22.63 14.46
N HIS A 3 31.84 23.81 13.99
CA HIS A 3 30.95 24.97 13.88
C HIS A 3 29.74 24.65 13.01
N ASN A 4 28.55 24.77 13.59
CA ASN A 4 27.28 24.73 12.90
C ASN A 4 27.15 26.03 12.07
N SER A 5 27.63 26.03 10.83
CA SER A 5 27.43 27.15 9.91
C SER A 5 25.95 27.18 9.53
N GLU A 6 25.19 28.14 10.08
CA GLU A 6 23.80 28.38 9.67
C GLU A 6 23.76 28.59 8.16
N LEU A 7 23.14 27.66 7.44
CA LEU A 7 22.96 27.75 5.99
C LEU A 7 22.16 29.03 5.69
N MET A 8 22.80 30.00 5.05
CA MET A 8 22.16 31.24 4.59
C MET A 8 21.27 30.92 3.39
N ILE A 9 20.04 30.49 3.67
CA ILE A 9 19.00 30.18 2.68
C ILE A 9 18.22 31.46 2.39
N ASP A 10 18.13 31.87 1.13
CA ASP A 10 17.28 32.99 0.73
C ASP A 10 15.80 32.64 0.98
N PRO A 11 15.07 33.36 1.86
CA PRO A 11 13.70 33.02 2.20
C PRO A 11 12.70 33.21 1.04
N ARG A 12 13.04 33.99 0.01
CA ARG A 12 12.15 34.20 -1.15
C ARG A 12 12.26 33.09 -2.18
N SER A 13 13.47 32.67 -2.50
CA SER A 13 13.75 31.64 -3.50
C SER A 13 13.93 30.24 -2.92
N GLY A 14 14.29 30.12 -1.64
CA GLY A 14 14.75 28.88 -1.01
C GLY A 14 16.18 28.51 -1.41
N PHE A 15 16.88 29.35 -2.18
CA PHE A 15 18.22 29.05 -2.69
C PHE A 15 19.29 29.32 -1.65
N CYS A 16 20.21 28.38 -1.45
CA CYS A 16 21.38 28.56 -0.61
C CYS A 16 22.62 28.78 -1.48
N LYS A 17 23.22 29.97 -1.39
CA LYS A 17 24.38 30.34 -2.23
C LYS A 17 25.65 29.55 -1.91
N SER A 18 25.77 29.01 -0.68
CA SER A 18 26.99 28.31 -0.24
C SER A 18 27.15 26.92 -0.86
N ASN A 19 26.05 26.27 -1.25
CA ASN A 19 26.07 24.93 -1.83
C ASN A 19 25.27 24.80 -3.13
N SER A 20 24.67 25.89 -3.62
CA SER A 20 23.85 25.92 -4.83
C SER A 20 22.64 24.97 -4.79
N ILE A 21 22.12 24.68 -3.59
CA ILE A 21 20.94 23.82 -3.38
C ILE A 21 19.69 24.68 -3.14
N PHE A 22 18.56 24.27 -3.70
CA PHE A 22 17.24 24.81 -3.38
C PHE A 22 16.59 24.03 -2.23
N TYR A 23 16.22 24.73 -1.17
CA TYR A 23 15.54 24.19 0.00
C TYR A 23 14.05 24.56 -0.03
N SER A 24 13.23 23.67 0.53
CA SER A 24 11.81 23.97 0.73
C SER A 24 11.66 25.20 1.62
N LYS A 25 10.81 26.14 1.19
CA LYS A 25 10.45 27.33 1.96
C LYS A 25 9.50 27.03 3.12
N ARG A 26 8.93 25.82 3.15
CA ARG A 26 8.05 25.38 4.23
C ARG A 26 8.90 24.91 5.39
N ARG A 27 8.44 25.19 6.61
CA ARG A 27 9.07 24.62 7.81
C ARG A 27 9.07 23.11 7.68
N PRO A 28 10.22 22.44 7.91
CA PRO A 28 10.27 20.99 7.99
C PRO A 28 9.25 20.51 9.02
N LEU A 29 8.37 19.60 8.61
CA LEU A 29 7.47 18.96 9.54
C LEU A 29 8.26 17.90 10.31
N SER A 30 8.08 17.87 11.63
CA SER A 30 8.64 16.80 12.45
C SER A 30 7.92 15.50 12.10
N LEU A 31 8.66 14.56 11.52
CA LEU A 31 8.20 13.20 11.31
C LEU A 31 8.16 12.44 12.64
N PRO A 32 7.29 11.43 12.79
CA PRO A 32 7.25 10.62 13.99
C PRO A 32 8.60 9.94 14.22
N GLN A 33 9.20 10.17 15.38
CA GLN A 33 10.48 9.55 15.77
C GLN A 33 10.32 8.09 16.21
N ASN A 34 9.08 7.61 16.40
CA ASN A 34 8.84 6.21 16.74
C ASN A 34 8.98 5.34 15.49
N GLU A 35 10.07 4.59 15.41
CA GLU A 35 10.38 3.67 14.31
C GLU A 35 9.39 2.51 14.20
N PHE A 36 8.57 2.25 15.23
CA PHE A 36 7.65 1.12 15.29
C PHE A 36 6.18 1.49 15.06
N ILE A 37 5.88 2.69 14.55
CA ILE A 37 4.53 3.09 14.19
C ILE A 37 4.25 2.73 12.74
N ASP A 38 3.25 1.87 12.50
CA ASP A 38 2.79 1.60 11.15
C ASP A 38 2.02 2.80 10.58
N VAL A 39 2.00 2.90 9.24
CA VAL A 39 1.37 4.01 8.52
C VAL A 39 -0.13 4.11 8.84
N ALA A 40 -0.82 2.98 9.00
CA ALA A 40 -2.25 2.96 9.30
C ALA A 40 -2.52 3.54 10.70
N THR A 41 -1.75 3.12 11.72
CA THR A 41 -1.82 3.66 13.09
C THR A 41 -1.43 5.13 13.13
N PHE A 42 -0.41 5.55 12.39
CA PHE A 42 -0.02 6.95 12.34
C PHE A 42 -1.13 7.83 11.76
N ILE A 43 -1.74 7.42 10.64
CA ILE A 43 -2.82 8.19 10.02
C ILE A 43 -4.05 8.19 10.94
N SER A 44 -4.43 7.04 11.52
CA SER A 44 -5.61 6.92 12.39
C SER A 44 -5.49 7.70 13.69
N SER A 45 -4.27 7.85 14.22
CA SER A 45 -4.01 8.62 15.45
C SER A 45 -4.23 10.12 15.30
N ARG A 46 -4.32 10.63 14.06
CA ARG A 46 -4.52 12.05 13.79
C ARG A 46 -6.01 12.39 13.83
N PRO A 47 -6.42 13.49 14.51
CA PRO A 47 -7.81 13.88 14.56
C PRO A 47 -8.32 14.22 13.16
N HIS A 48 -9.20 13.37 12.63
CA HIS A 48 -9.91 13.62 11.38
C HIS A 48 -11.17 14.45 11.70
N GLN A 49 -11.16 15.72 11.31
CA GLN A 49 -12.30 16.61 11.51
C GLN A 49 -13.46 16.34 10.53
N GLY A 50 -13.23 15.51 9.50
CA GLY A 50 -14.24 15.14 8.51
C GLY A 50 -15.00 13.87 8.90
N LYS A 51 -16.29 13.80 8.55
CA LYS A 51 -17.09 12.57 8.70
C LYS A 51 -16.83 11.56 7.58
N THR A 52 -16.67 12.03 6.34
CA THR A 52 -16.49 11.18 5.15
C THR A 52 -15.03 11.12 4.73
N ALA A 53 -14.51 9.91 4.49
CA ALA A 53 -13.16 9.64 4.02
C ALA A 53 -13.12 9.43 2.49
N PHE A 54 -13.98 8.55 1.98
CA PHE A 54 -14.03 8.23 0.55
C PHE A 54 -15.46 8.34 -0.01
N ILE A 55 -15.54 8.74 -1.27
CA ILE A 55 -16.77 8.80 -2.04
C ILE A 55 -16.51 8.10 -3.36
N ASP A 56 -17.30 7.10 -3.67
CA ASP A 56 -17.32 6.50 -5.00
C ASP A 56 -18.15 7.39 -5.92
N ALA A 57 -17.50 7.95 -6.94
CA ALA A 57 -18.15 8.85 -7.89
C ALA A 57 -19.19 8.14 -8.77
N ALA A 58 -19.01 6.84 -9.04
CA ALA A 58 -19.91 6.09 -9.91
C ALA A 58 -21.20 5.67 -9.19
N THR A 59 -21.08 5.21 -7.94
CA THR A 59 -22.23 4.71 -7.16
C THR A 59 -22.79 5.73 -6.16
N GLY A 60 -22.04 6.79 -5.87
CA GLY A 60 -22.35 7.75 -4.81
C GLY A 60 -22.12 7.20 -3.39
N ARG A 61 -21.61 5.97 -3.25
CA ARG A 61 -21.34 5.34 -1.96
C ARG A 61 -20.31 6.15 -1.19
N ARG A 62 -20.57 6.36 0.11
CA ARG A 62 -19.70 7.14 0.99
C ARG A 62 -19.19 6.23 2.11
N LEU A 63 -17.91 6.33 2.42
CA LEU A 63 -17.29 5.67 3.56
C LEU A 63 -16.83 6.72 4.55
N THR A 64 -17.21 6.56 5.81
CA THR A 64 -16.70 7.42 6.89
C THR A 64 -15.30 6.99 7.31
N PHE A 65 -14.58 7.86 8.03
CA PHE A 65 -13.29 7.46 8.61
C PHE A 65 -13.44 6.25 9.55
N THR A 66 -14.53 6.19 10.32
CA THR A 66 -14.82 5.05 11.20
C THR A 66 -15.03 3.76 10.40
N ASP A 67 -15.77 3.83 9.29
CA ASP A 67 -15.99 2.66 8.42
C ASP A 67 -14.67 2.16 7.81
N VAL A 68 -13.80 3.09 7.39
CA VAL A 68 -12.48 2.75 6.83
C VAL A 68 -11.63 2.04 7.88
N TRP A 69 -11.51 2.59 9.08
CA TRP A 69 -10.66 1.97 10.11
C TRP A 69 -11.17 0.62 10.58
N ARG A 70 -12.50 0.48 10.75
CA ARG A 70 -13.11 -0.82 11.05
C ARG A 70 -12.84 -1.82 9.95
N ALA A 71 -13.03 -1.43 8.68
CA ALA A 71 -12.74 -2.30 7.55
C ALA A 71 -11.25 -2.69 7.49
N VAL A 72 -10.34 -1.75 7.77
CA VAL A 72 -8.90 -2.01 7.80
C VAL A 72 -8.54 -3.06 8.87
N ASP A 73 -9.12 -2.94 10.07
CA ASP A 73 -8.90 -3.88 11.18
C ASP A 73 -9.50 -5.27 10.90
N SER A 74 -10.70 -5.33 10.31
CA SER A 74 -11.34 -6.60 9.93
C SER A 74 -10.57 -7.32 8.82
N VAL A 75 -10.18 -6.60 7.76
CA VAL A 75 -9.44 -7.18 6.63
C VAL A 75 -8.04 -7.62 7.06
N SER A 76 -7.34 -6.84 7.88
CA SER A 76 -6.03 -7.24 8.41
C SER A 76 -6.12 -8.48 9.31
N SER A 77 -7.16 -8.59 10.15
CA SER A 77 -7.42 -9.80 10.95
C SER A 77 -7.62 -11.03 10.06
N CYS A 78 -8.44 -10.90 9.01
CA CYS A 78 -8.69 -11.98 8.06
C CYS A 78 -7.42 -12.39 7.29
N LEU A 79 -6.61 -11.42 6.86
CA LEU A 79 -5.32 -11.70 6.20
C LEU A 79 -4.36 -12.43 7.15
N SER A 80 -4.31 -12.06 8.43
CA SER A 80 -3.52 -12.78 9.42
C SER A 80 -4.00 -14.22 9.64
N GLU A 81 -5.31 -14.46 9.60
CA GLU A 81 -5.92 -15.80 9.67
C GLU A 81 -5.62 -16.65 8.42
N LEU A 82 -5.53 -16.01 7.25
CA LEU A 82 -5.04 -16.63 6.01
C LEU A 82 -3.53 -16.94 6.03
N GLY A 83 -2.83 -16.60 7.11
CA GLY A 83 -1.42 -16.90 7.29
C GLY A 83 -0.46 -15.84 6.77
N ILE A 84 -0.96 -14.68 6.32
CA ILE A 84 -0.09 -13.58 5.88
C ILE A 84 0.72 -13.04 7.05
N ARG A 85 2.02 -12.81 6.81
CA ARG A 85 2.99 -12.31 7.78
C ARG A 85 3.77 -11.12 7.23
N LYS A 86 4.57 -10.52 8.12
CA LYS A 86 5.47 -9.43 7.77
C LYS A 86 6.44 -9.87 6.65
N GLY A 87 6.62 -9.01 5.65
CA GLY A 87 7.48 -9.25 4.49
C GLY A 87 6.83 -10.03 3.34
N ASP A 88 5.65 -10.63 3.54
CA ASP A 88 4.90 -11.26 2.47
C ASP A 88 4.43 -10.24 1.43
N VAL A 89 4.48 -10.60 0.15
CA VAL A 89 4.08 -9.71 -0.95
C VAL A 89 2.64 -9.99 -1.36
N ILE A 90 1.81 -8.95 -1.39
CA ILE A 90 0.40 -9.02 -1.77
C ILE A 90 0.19 -8.21 -3.06
N LEU A 91 -0.31 -8.86 -4.11
CA LEU A 91 -0.55 -8.22 -5.40
C LEU A 91 -1.98 -7.67 -5.49
N LEU A 92 -2.11 -6.41 -5.92
CA LEU A 92 -3.40 -5.78 -6.22
C LEU A 92 -3.51 -5.59 -7.74
N LEU A 93 -4.38 -6.39 -8.36
CA LEU A 93 -4.79 -6.28 -9.76
C LEU A 93 -6.25 -5.81 -9.80
N THR A 94 -6.48 -4.51 -9.63
CA THR A 94 -7.84 -3.98 -9.47
C THR A 94 -7.96 -2.60 -10.12
N PRO A 95 -9.12 -2.26 -10.72
CA PRO A 95 -9.39 -0.89 -11.15
C PRO A 95 -9.46 0.07 -9.95
N ASN A 96 -9.51 1.37 -10.24
CA ASN A 96 -9.69 2.37 -9.22
C ASN A 96 -11.00 2.13 -8.44
N SER A 97 -10.88 1.93 -7.14
CA SER A 97 -12.00 1.64 -6.25
C SER A 97 -11.75 2.27 -4.88
N ILE A 98 -12.82 2.67 -4.20
CA ILE A 98 -12.76 3.17 -2.81
C ILE A 98 -12.25 2.13 -1.81
N PHE A 99 -12.23 0.86 -2.21
CA PHE A 99 -11.71 -0.25 -1.41
C PHE A 99 -10.20 -0.45 -1.56
N PHE A 100 -9.59 0.11 -2.61
CA PHE A 100 -8.14 0.00 -2.82
C PHE A 100 -7.33 0.55 -1.62
N PRO A 101 -7.65 1.74 -1.07
CA PRO A 101 -6.96 2.25 0.12
C PRO A 101 -7.15 1.35 1.35
N ILE A 102 -8.32 0.72 1.51
CA ILE A 102 -8.60 -0.17 2.64
C ILE A 102 -7.65 -1.38 2.58
N VAL A 103 -7.57 -2.05 1.44
CA VAL A 103 -6.67 -3.21 1.26
C VAL A 103 -5.22 -2.81 1.48
N CYS A 104 -4.77 -1.70 0.90
CA CYS A 104 -3.41 -1.20 1.10
C CYS A 104 -3.09 -0.95 2.58
N LEU A 105 -3.98 -0.27 3.31
CA LEU A 105 -3.78 0.02 4.74
C LEU A 105 -3.79 -1.26 5.58
N SER A 106 -4.63 -2.25 5.25
CA SER A 106 -4.67 -3.54 5.93
C SER A 106 -3.43 -4.39 5.71
N VAL A 107 -2.85 -4.37 4.51
CA VAL A 107 -1.61 -5.10 4.22
C VAL A 107 -0.44 -4.42 4.93
N LEU A 108 -0.36 -3.09 4.87
CA LEU A 108 0.69 -2.31 5.54
C LEU A 108 0.63 -2.42 7.07
N SER A 109 -0.57 -2.52 7.66
CA SER A 109 -0.71 -2.70 9.11
C SER A 109 -0.19 -4.05 9.61
N LEU A 110 -0.08 -5.05 8.72
CA LEU A 110 0.55 -6.34 8.99
C LEU A 110 2.07 -6.35 8.75
N GLY A 111 2.63 -5.26 8.23
CA GLY A 111 4.03 -5.22 7.77
C GLY A 111 4.28 -6.04 6.50
N ALA A 112 3.21 -6.42 5.79
CA ALA A 112 3.30 -7.05 4.48
C ALA A 112 3.51 -5.98 3.39
N VAL A 113 4.00 -6.41 2.24
CA VAL A 113 4.40 -5.55 1.12
C VAL A 113 3.30 -5.50 0.08
N VAL A 114 2.85 -4.31 -0.27
CA VAL A 114 1.86 -4.13 -1.34
C VAL A 114 2.57 -4.06 -2.69
N THR A 115 2.19 -4.87 -3.68
CA THR A 115 2.56 -4.64 -5.08
C THR A 115 1.31 -4.38 -5.90
N THR A 116 1.37 -3.45 -6.84
CA THR A 116 0.23 -3.08 -7.67
C THR A 116 0.57 -3.35 -9.12
N THR A 117 -0.43 -3.75 -9.91
CA THR A 117 -0.28 -3.85 -11.36
C THR A 117 -1.44 -3.16 -12.05
N ASN A 118 -1.18 -2.60 -13.23
CA ASN A 118 -2.21 -1.91 -13.99
C ASN A 118 -3.18 -2.96 -14.57
N PRO A 119 -4.51 -2.83 -14.35
CA PRO A 119 -5.51 -3.68 -14.97
C PRO A 119 -5.43 -3.76 -16.50
N LEU A 120 -4.89 -2.74 -17.16
CA LEU A 120 -4.71 -2.69 -18.61
C LEU A 120 -3.51 -3.52 -19.11
N ASN A 121 -2.63 -3.97 -18.21
CA ASN A 121 -1.49 -4.81 -18.58
C ASN A 121 -1.94 -6.13 -19.21
N THR A 122 -1.09 -6.65 -20.08
CA THR A 122 -1.29 -7.95 -20.71
C THR A 122 -1.03 -9.08 -19.70
N PRO A 123 -1.67 -10.26 -19.85
CA PRO A 123 -1.40 -11.41 -18.98
C PRO A 123 0.08 -11.80 -18.91
N ARG A 124 0.83 -11.58 -20.00
CA ARG A 124 2.27 -11.83 -20.06
C ARG A 124 3.07 -10.88 -19.15
N GLU A 125 2.73 -9.60 -19.13
CA GLU A 125 3.38 -8.60 -18.27
C GLU A 125 3.04 -8.85 -16.80
N ILE A 126 1.78 -9.19 -16.51
CA ILE A 126 1.34 -9.56 -15.17
C ILE A 126 2.07 -10.81 -14.69
N GLY A 127 2.20 -11.83 -15.54
CA GLY A 127 2.95 -13.05 -15.24
C GLY A 127 4.43 -12.77 -14.96
N LYS A 128 5.08 -11.89 -15.74
CA LYS A 128 6.46 -11.44 -15.45
C LYS A 128 6.56 -10.80 -14.06
N GLN A 129 5.62 -9.90 -13.71
CA GLN A 129 5.60 -9.26 -12.40
C GLN A 129 5.36 -10.27 -11.27
N ILE A 130 4.49 -11.25 -11.47
CA ILE A 130 4.24 -12.32 -10.48
C ILE A 130 5.52 -13.14 -10.24
N VAL A 131 6.25 -13.50 -11.29
CA VAL A 131 7.51 -14.26 -11.17
C VAL A 131 8.58 -13.46 -10.42
N ASP A 132 8.66 -12.15 -10.67
CA ASP A 132 9.64 -11.26 -10.06
C ASP A 132 9.29 -10.92 -8.60
N SER A 133 8.04 -10.52 -8.34
CA SER A 133 7.57 -10.09 -7.02
C SER A 133 7.18 -11.23 -6.08
N LYS A 134 6.96 -12.45 -6.61
CA LYS A 134 6.57 -13.65 -5.86
C LYS A 134 5.47 -13.39 -4.82
N PRO A 135 4.31 -12.85 -5.23
CA PRO A 135 3.22 -12.58 -4.32
C PRO A 135 2.66 -13.88 -3.74
N VAL A 136 2.20 -13.84 -2.49
CA VAL A 136 1.57 -14.97 -1.81
C VAL A 136 0.04 -14.95 -1.92
N LEU A 137 -0.55 -13.80 -2.27
CA LEU A 137 -1.99 -13.58 -2.39
C LEU A 137 -2.27 -12.47 -3.42
N VAL A 138 -3.39 -12.58 -4.14
CA VAL A 138 -3.82 -11.56 -5.10
C VAL A 138 -5.22 -11.03 -4.78
N PHE A 139 -5.37 -9.72 -4.71
CA PHE A 139 -6.67 -9.03 -4.75
C PHE A 139 -7.02 -8.65 -6.19
N THR A 140 -8.15 -9.12 -6.70
CA THR A 140 -8.59 -8.83 -8.08
C THR A 140 -10.10 -8.75 -8.22
N THR A 141 -10.60 -8.20 -9.32
CA THR A 141 -12.03 -8.29 -9.67
C THR A 141 -12.30 -9.56 -10.50
N GLN A 142 -13.55 -10.02 -10.52
CA GLN A 142 -13.98 -11.18 -11.30
C GLN A 142 -13.67 -11.05 -12.80
N SER A 143 -13.76 -9.82 -13.34
CA SER A 143 -13.44 -9.51 -14.73
C SER A 143 -11.95 -9.61 -15.08
N LEU A 144 -11.06 -9.44 -14.09
CA LEU A 144 -9.61 -9.47 -14.28
C LEU A 144 -8.99 -10.80 -13.87
N ALA A 145 -9.69 -11.61 -13.08
CA ALA A 145 -9.25 -12.93 -12.65
C ALA A 145 -8.80 -13.86 -13.81
N PRO A 146 -9.41 -13.85 -15.02
CA PRO A 146 -8.91 -14.67 -16.14
C PRO A 146 -7.48 -14.33 -16.60
N LYS A 147 -6.97 -13.13 -16.27
CA LYS A 147 -5.58 -12.76 -16.57
C LYS A 147 -4.57 -13.46 -15.67
N LEU A 148 -5.03 -14.04 -14.56
CA LEU A 148 -4.21 -14.75 -13.57
C LEU A 148 -4.26 -16.27 -13.75
N THR A 149 -5.03 -16.79 -14.71
CA THR A 149 -5.12 -18.22 -15.01
C THR A 149 -3.71 -18.76 -15.33
N GLY A 150 -3.22 -19.65 -14.46
CA GLY A 150 -1.87 -20.24 -14.55
C GLY A 150 -0.87 -19.79 -13.46
N SER A 151 -1.23 -18.83 -12.60
CA SER A 151 -0.36 -18.38 -11.50
C SER A 151 -0.43 -19.24 -10.22
N ASN A 152 -1.42 -20.13 -10.08
CA ASN A 152 -1.69 -20.94 -8.87
C ASN A 152 -1.71 -20.14 -7.55
N LEU A 153 -1.97 -18.84 -7.62
CA LEU A 153 -2.04 -17.97 -6.45
C LEU A 153 -3.45 -17.98 -5.87
N PRO A 154 -3.59 -17.93 -4.52
CA PRO A 154 -4.88 -17.72 -3.90
C PRO A 154 -5.40 -16.32 -4.24
N ILE A 155 -6.70 -16.25 -4.55
CA ILE A 155 -7.36 -15.02 -4.99
C ILE A 155 -8.40 -14.56 -3.98
N VAL A 156 -8.37 -13.27 -3.65
CA VAL A 156 -9.46 -12.56 -2.97
C VAL A 156 -10.17 -11.65 -3.95
N LEU A 157 -11.48 -11.81 -4.08
CA LEU A 157 -12.28 -10.99 -4.99
C LEU A 157 -12.62 -9.63 -4.39
N MET A 158 -12.38 -8.57 -5.15
CA MET A 158 -12.78 -7.19 -4.87
C MET A 158 -14.22 -6.98 -5.38
N GLY A 159 -15.21 -7.27 -4.54
CA GLY A 159 -16.64 -7.14 -4.87
C GLY A 159 -17.46 -8.38 -4.47
N GLU A 160 -18.76 -8.36 -4.78
CA GLU A 160 -19.67 -9.47 -4.47
C GLU A 160 -19.22 -10.78 -5.12
N HIS A 161 -19.43 -11.87 -4.38
CA HIS A 161 -19.15 -13.24 -4.78
C HIS A 161 -20.07 -13.59 -5.97
N GLY A 162 -19.61 -13.37 -7.20
CA GLY A 162 -20.15 -14.06 -8.36
C GLY A 162 -19.62 -15.49 -8.37
N ASP A 163 -20.39 -16.45 -8.91
CA ASP A 163 -19.95 -17.82 -9.15
C ASP A 163 -18.77 -17.82 -10.14
N TYR A 164 -17.56 -17.59 -9.63
CA TYR A 164 -16.35 -17.59 -10.43
C TYR A 164 -15.71 -18.97 -10.36
N HIS A 165 -15.91 -19.76 -11.42
CA HIS A 165 -15.28 -21.05 -11.62
C HIS A 165 -14.36 -20.99 -12.84
N ALA A 166 -13.15 -20.45 -12.68
CA ALA A 166 -12.18 -20.41 -13.79
C ALA A 166 -10.78 -20.89 -13.37
N GLY A 167 -10.72 -21.99 -12.61
CA GLY A 167 -9.47 -22.70 -12.33
C GLY A 167 -8.47 -21.95 -11.44
N ALA A 168 -8.93 -20.92 -10.72
CA ALA A 168 -8.16 -20.24 -9.68
C ALA A 168 -8.78 -20.52 -8.31
N GLU A 169 -7.95 -20.70 -7.28
CA GLU A 169 -8.40 -20.92 -5.92
C GLU A 169 -8.86 -19.59 -5.31
N VAL A 170 -10.17 -19.36 -5.33
CA VAL A 170 -10.78 -18.20 -4.66
C VAL A 170 -10.90 -18.54 -3.17
N VAL A 171 -10.13 -17.83 -2.35
CA VAL A 171 -10.09 -18.04 -0.89
C VAL A 171 -11.08 -17.17 -0.13
N GLY A 172 -11.71 -16.19 -0.80
CA GLY A 172 -12.76 -15.35 -0.23
C GLY A 172 -13.04 -14.08 -1.03
N SER A 173 -13.91 -13.23 -0.49
CA SER A 173 -14.20 -11.89 -1.02
C SER A 173 -13.88 -10.79 -0.01
N LEU A 174 -13.53 -9.60 -0.49
CA LEU A 174 -13.27 -8.45 0.35
C LEU A 174 -14.51 -8.04 1.16
N ASP A 175 -15.70 -8.11 0.55
CA ASP A 175 -16.96 -7.79 1.21
C ASP A 175 -17.24 -8.70 2.42
N GLU A 176 -16.89 -9.98 2.34
CA GLU A 176 -16.94 -10.90 3.49
C GLU A 176 -15.93 -10.52 4.57
N MET A 177 -14.69 -10.20 4.18
CA MET A 177 -13.65 -9.80 5.12
C MET A 177 -14.02 -8.52 5.88
N ILE A 178 -14.65 -7.55 5.20
CA ILE A 178 -15.10 -6.28 5.81
C ILE A 178 -16.26 -6.53 6.80
N ARG A 179 -17.14 -7.50 6.54
CA ARG A 179 -18.28 -7.81 7.42
C ARG A 179 -17.89 -8.58 8.69
N LYS A 180 -16.72 -9.23 8.71
CA LYS A 180 -16.24 -9.96 9.89
C LYS A 180 -15.87 -8.99 11.01
N GLU A 181 -16.17 -9.38 12.24
CA GLU A 181 -15.72 -8.63 13.42
C GLU A 181 -14.20 -8.75 13.57
N PRO A 182 -13.48 -7.65 13.81
CA PRO A 182 -12.04 -7.69 14.01
C PRO A 182 -11.73 -8.43 15.31
N ASN A 183 -10.77 -9.36 15.29
CA ASN A 183 -10.42 -10.19 16.44
C ASN A 183 -9.58 -9.42 17.50
N GLY A 184 -9.45 -8.09 17.38
CA GLY A 184 -8.64 -7.24 18.26
C GLY A 184 -7.12 -7.52 18.24
N LYS A 185 -6.67 -8.55 17.52
CA LYS A 185 -5.27 -8.94 17.34
C LYS A 185 -4.70 -8.22 16.12
N ARG A 186 -4.40 -6.92 16.24
CA ARG A 186 -3.37 -6.36 15.34
C ARG A 186 -2.09 -7.16 15.59
N VAL A 187 -1.49 -7.70 14.53
CA VAL A 187 -0.35 -8.61 14.62
C VAL A 187 0.74 -8.00 15.51
N GLY A 188 1.18 -8.79 16.49
CA GLY A 188 2.12 -8.38 17.54
C GLY A 188 3.58 -8.20 17.08
N GLU A 189 3.86 -8.35 15.78
CA GLU A 189 5.16 -8.03 15.22
C GLU A 189 5.22 -6.55 14.88
N ARG A 190 6.14 -5.82 15.53
CA ARG A 190 6.30 -4.39 15.30
C ARG A 190 6.72 -4.14 13.85
N VAL A 191 5.85 -3.46 13.10
CA VAL A 191 6.20 -2.89 11.79
C VAL A 191 7.21 -1.77 12.02
N ASN A 192 8.36 -1.85 11.36
CA ASN A 192 9.43 -0.86 11.41
C ASN A 192 9.33 0.08 10.18
N GLN A 193 9.75 1.34 10.33
CA GLN A 193 9.88 2.31 9.23
C GLN A 193 10.87 1.87 8.11
N GLU A 194 11.75 0.91 8.39
CA GLU A 194 12.66 0.32 7.40
C GLU A 194 12.05 -0.85 6.61
N ASP A 195 10.89 -1.35 7.02
CA ASP A 195 10.25 -2.46 6.33
C ASP A 195 9.78 -2.04 4.93
N ALA A 196 9.85 -2.97 3.99
CA ALA A 196 9.28 -2.76 2.66
C ALA A 196 7.77 -2.53 2.77
N ALA A 197 7.30 -1.40 2.23
CA ALA A 197 5.89 -1.02 2.22
C ALA A 197 5.25 -1.35 0.87
N THR A 198 5.96 -1.06 -0.22
CA THR A 198 5.40 -1.19 -1.56
C THR A 198 6.45 -1.58 -2.59
N LEU A 199 6.13 -2.54 -3.45
CA LEU A 199 6.89 -2.88 -4.65
C LEU A 199 6.14 -2.32 -5.86
N LEU A 200 6.57 -1.14 -6.32
CA LEU A 200 5.97 -0.45 -7.46
C LEU A 200 6.81 -0.68 -8.70
N TYR A 201 6.16 -1.09 -9.78
CA TYR A 201 6.83 -1.25 -11.07
C TYR A 201 6.69 0.04 -11.86
N SER A 202 7.82 0.59 -12.31
CA SER A 202 7.83 1.72 -13.23
C SER A 202 8.39 1.28 -14.57
N SER A 203 7.73 1.70 -15.65
CA SER A 203 8.30 1.68 -16.99
C SER A 203 9.46 2.69 -16.98
N GLY A 204 10.69 2.22 -16.82
CA GLY A 204 11.86 3.09 -16.95
C GLY A 204 11.84 3.82 -18.30
N THR A 205 12.54 4.95 -18.40
CA THR A 205 12.50 5.82 -19.58
C THR A 205 13.05 5.19 -20.88
N THR A 206 13.72 4.03 -20.82
CA THR A 206 14.31 3.36 -22.00
C THR A 206 14.49 1.82 -21.86
N GLY A 207 13.66 1.10 -21.09
CA GLY A 207 13.84 -0.36 -20.96
C GLY A 207 12.72 -1.13 -20.24
N GLU A 208 12.91 -2.44 -20.05
CA GLU A 208 11.95 -3.32 -19.34
C GLU A 208 11.60 -2.80 -17.94
N SER A 209 10.37 -3.08 -17.49
CA SER A 209 9.81 -2.61 -16.21
C SER A 209 10.65 -3.09 -15.03
N LYS A 210 11.04 -2.17 -14.14
CA LYS A 210 11.84 -2.47 -12.94
C LYS A 210 10.99 -2.29 -11.69
N GLY A 211 11.05 -3.27 -10.78
CA GLY A 211 10.46 -3.19 -9.45
C GLY A 211 11.23 -2.21 -8.57
N TRP A 212 10.51 -1.31 -7.92
CA TRP A 212 11.03 -0.34 -6.97
C TRP A 212 10.46 -0.61 -5.59
N CYS A 213 11.33 -0.96 -4.63
CA CYS A 213 10.94 -1.12 -3.24
C CYS A 213 10.91 0.26 -2.54
N ARG A 214 9.72 0.68 -2.13
CA ARG A 214 9.56 1.77 -1.14
C ARG A 214 9.46 1.15 0.24
N ARG A 215 10.31 1.62 1.15
CA ARG A 215 10.18 1.37 2.59
C ARG A 215 9.09 2.27 3.18
N THR A 216 8.61 1.92 4.37
CA THR A 216 7.62 2.69 5.16
C THR A 216 8.16 4.07 5.61
N GLU A 217 9.43 4.39 5.36
CA GLU A 217 10.04 5.70 5.58
C GLU A 217 9.16 6.86 5.07
N THR A 218 8.83 7.76 5.99
CA THR A 218 8.36 9.12 5.66
C THR A 218 9.52 10.12 5.57
N SER A 219 10.76 9.70 5.83
CA SER A 219 12.01 10.46 5.64
C SER A 219 12.57 10.27 4.23
N SER A 220 12.78 11.39 3.53
CA SER A 220 13.36 11.47 2.18
C SER A 220 14.90 11.28 2.20
N PRO A 221 15.63 11.27 1.05
CA PRO A 221 15.40 10.66 -0.26
C PRO A 221 16.58 9.73 -0.70
N TRP A 222 16.35 8.98 -1.77
CA TRP A 222 17.33 8.34 -2.68
C TRP A 222 17.69 6.85 -2.50
N PHE A 223 17.51 6.15 -3.63
CA PHE A 223 18.11 4.91 -4.08
C PHE A 223 19.44 4.56 -3.39
N ARG A 224 19.44 3.42 -2.69
CA ARG A 224 20.56 2.49 -2.76
C ARG A 224 20.10 1.28 -3.55
N ALA A 225 20.34 1.33 -4.86
CA ALA A 225 20.62 0.10 -5.59
C ALA A 225 21.97 -0.42 -5.08
N SER A 226 21.99 -1.72 -4.81
CA SER A 226 23.17 -2.55 -4.58
C SER A 226 24.35 -2.21 -5.49
#